data_AF-A0A1M4IFS2-F1
#
_entry.id   AF-A0A1M4IFS2-F1
#
_cell.length_a   1.000
_cell.length_b   1.000
_cell.length_c   1.000
_cell.angle_alpha   90.00
_cell.angle_beta   90.00
_cell.angle_gamma   90.00
#
_symmetry.space_group_name_H-M   'P 1'
#
loop_
_entity.id
_entity.type
_entity.pdbx_description
1 polymer ?
#
loop_
_entity_poly.entity_id
_entity_poly.type
_entity_poly.pdbx_seq_one_letter_code
_entity_poly.pdbx_strand_id
1 'polypeptide(L)' 'MGKHADRVLQATWNRSGLQGLVFEVLELVKERENAGFDYAGELKVLEQIHRELQALAP' A
#
# COMPACT_ATOMS: atom_id res chain seq x y z
N MET A 1 3.72 -18.62 13.95
CA MET A 1 3.23 -17.25 13.70
C MET A 1 4.25 -16.53 12.84
N GLY A 2 3.81 -15.87 11.76
CA GLY A 2 4.70 -15.11 10.87
C GLY A 2 5.21 -13.82 11.52
N LYS A 3 6.37 -13.33 11.07
CA LYS A 3 6.97 -12.06 11.50
C LYS A 3 7.00 -11.10 10.32
N HIS A 4 6.36 -9.94 10.47
CA HIS A 4 6.39 -8.84 9.52
C HIS A 4 7.64 -7.96 9.75
N ALA A 5 8.17 -7.36 8.67
CA ALA A 5 9.37 -6.53 8.73
C ALA A 5 9.13 -5.20 9.46
N ASP A 6 7.96 -4.61 9.24
CA ASP A 6 7.50 -3.43 9.99
C ASP A 6 7.12 -3.82 11.42
N ARG A 7 7.91 -3.33 12.38
CA ARG A 7 7.74 -3.61 13.80
C ARG A 7 6.52 -2.94 14.41
N VAL A 8 6.14 -1.76 13.91
CA VAL A 8 4.97 -1.02 14.39
C VAL A 8 3.72 -1.77 13.95
N LEU A 9 3.64 -2.13 12.66
CA LEU A 9 2.54 -2.94 12.13
C LEU A 9 2.43 -4.29 12.85
N GLN A 10 3.56 -4.98 13.06
CA GLN A 10 3.58 -6.25 13.80
C GLN A 10 3.09 -6.10 15.24
N ALA A 11 3.47 -5.02 15.93
CA ALA A 11 3.03 -4.75 17.30
C ALA A 11 1.52 -4.47 17.37
N THR A 12 0.98 -3.68 16.43
CA THR A 12 -0.46 -3.41 16.31
C THR A 12 -1.23 -4.69 16.04
N TRP A 13 -0.76 -5.51 15.11
CA TRP A 13 -1.35 -6.82 14.81
C TRP A 13 -1.37 -7.73 16.05
N ASN A 14 -0.25 -7.82 16.80
CA ASN A 14 -0.19 -8.63 18.01
C ASN A 14 -1.13 -8.15 19.11
N ARG A 15 -1.40 -6.85 19.19
CA ARG A 15 -2.27 -6.25 20.22
C ARG A 15 -3.75 -6.42 19.89
N SER A 16 -4.13 -6.10 18.67
CA SER A 16 -5.54 -5.88 18.31
C SER A 16 -6.01 -6.74 17.14
N GLY A 17 -5.12 -7.52 16.54
CA GLY A 17 -5.41 -8.32 15.34
C GLY A 17 -5.93 -7.45 14.20
N LEU A 18 -6.70 -8.07 13.31
CA LEU A 18 -7.31 -7.41 12.16
C LEU A 18 -8.20 -6.22 12.55
N GLN A 19 -8.90 -6.29 13.68
CA GLN A 19 -9.82 -5.23 14.13
C GLN A 19 -9.11 -3.93 14.48
N GLY A 20 -7.81 -3.98 14.77
CA GLY A 20 -6.99 -2.79 15.05
C GLY A 20 -6.38 -2.14 13.81
N LEU A 21 -6.70 -2.63 12.61
CA LEU A 21 -6.19 -2.12 11.35
C LEU A 21 -7.34 -1.66 10.45
N VAL A 22 -7.12 -0.55 9.75
CA VAL A 22 -8.04 -0.05 8.72
C VAL A 22 -7.31 -0.10 7.40
N PHE A 23 -7.99 -0.61 6.38
CA PHE A 23 -7.49 -0.65 5.02
C PHE A 23 -8.30 0.34 4.18
N GLU A 24 -7.59 1.20 3.47
CA GLU A 24 -8.18 2.16 2.55
C GLU A 24 -7.63 1.90 1.14
N VAL A 25 -8.51 1.92 0.15
CA VAL A 25 -8.11 1.88 -1.26
C VAL A 25 -7.82 3.31 -1.68
N LEU A 26 -6.54 3.65 -1.82
CA LEU A 26 -6.12 5.00 -2.20
C LEU A 26 -6.47 5.31 -3.65
N GLU A 27 -6.13 4.40 -4.57
CA GLU A 27 -6.37 4.57 -6.00
C GLU A 27 -6.35 3.23 -6.74
N LEU A 28 -7.14 3.12 -7.81
CA LEU A 28 -7.11 1.97 -8.72
C LEU A 28 -6.20 2.27 -9.93
N VAL A 29 -5.39 1.29 -10.33
CA VAL A 29 -4.63 1.35 -11.58
C VAL A 29 -5.61 1.47 -12.75
N LYS A 30 -5.48 2.53 -13.56
CA LYS A 30 -6.30 2.74 -14.74
C LYS A 30 -5.67 2.05 -15.93
N GLU A 31 -6.20 0.89 -16.27
CA GLU A 31 -5.81 0.15 -17.48
C GLU A 31 -6.00 1.01 -18.73
N ARG A 32 -5.07 0.86 -19.68
CA ARG A 32 -5.16 1.49 -21.00
C ARG A 32 -5.21 0.40 -22.05
N GLU A 33 -5.93 0.64 -23.14
CA GLU A 33 -6.03 -0.26 -24.29
C GLU A 33 -4.72 -0.26 -25.12
N ASN A 34 -3.58 -0.54 -24.49
CA ASN A 34 -2.31 -0.73 -25.17
C ASN A 34 -1.78 -2.14 -24.91
N ALA A 35 -1.26 -2.79 -25.96
CA ALA A 35 -0.76 -4.16 -25.87
C ALA A 35 0.48 -4.32 -24.97
N GLY A 36 1.07 -3.20 -24.55
CA GLY A 36 2.23 -3.14 -23.65
C GLY A 36 1.90 -2.60 -22.26
N PHE A 37 0.64 -2.63 -21.81
CA PHE A 37 0.29 -2.15 -20.48
C PHE A 37 1.00 -2.99 -19.40
N ASP A 38 1.87 -2.35 -18.62
CA ASP A 38 2.56 -3.00 -17.51
C ASP A 38 1.88 -2.63 -16.18
N TYR A 39 0.94 -3.47 -15.74
CA TYR A 39 0.28 -3.27 -14.44
C TYR A 39 1.26 -3.19 -13.27
N ALA A 40 2.34 -3.98 -13.29
CA ALA A 40 3.28 -4.00 -12.18
C ALA A 40 4.09 -2.69 -12.12
N GLY A 41 4.52 -2.20 -13.29
CA GLY A 41 5.16 -0.89 -13.43
C GLY A 41 4.26 0.26 -13.00
N GLU A 42 3.02 0.28 -13.49
CA GLU A 42 2.03 1.32 -13.17
C GLU A 42 1.67 1.32 -11.68
N LEU A 43 1.48 0.15 -11.07
CA LEU A 43 1.23 0.03 -9.64
C LEU A 43 2.41 0.54 -8.80
N LYS A 44 3.65 0.23 -9.22
CA LYS A 44 4.86 0.70 -8.53
C LYS A 44 5.01 2.23 -8.58
N VAL A 45 4.64 2.83 -9.70
CA VAL A 45 4.63 4.30 -9.85
C VAL A 45 3.58 4.92 -8.93
N LEU A 46 2.35 4.38 -8.92
CA LEU A 46 1.29 4.85 -8.01
C LEU A 46 1.69 4.70 -6.54
N GLU A 47 2.28 3.57 -6.16
CA GLU A 47 2.79 3.35 -4.80
C GLU A 47 3.79 4.45 -4.40
N GLN A 48 4.73 4.78 -5.28
CA GLN A 48 5.74 5.81 -5.01
C GLN A 48 5.11 7.20 -4.84
N ILE A 49 4.17 7.57 -5.72
CA ILE A 49 3.45 8.85 -5.63
C ILE A 49 2.72 8.97 -4.29
N HIS A 50 1.98 7.93 -3.89
CA HIS A 50 1.22 7.94 -2.63
C HIS A 50 2.14 7.97 -1.40
N ARG A 51 3.30 7.29 -1.43
CA ARG A 51 4.31 7.39 -0.36
C ARG A 51 4.86 8.81 -0.22
N GLU A 52 5.14 9.49 -1.34
CA GLU A 52 5.63 10.87 -1.33
C GLU A 52 4.57 11.85 -0.82
N LEU A 53 3.32 11.69 -1.25
CA LEU A 53 2.20 12.51 -0.75
C LEU A 53 1.99 12.36 0.77
N GLN A 54 2.10 11.13 1.29
CA GLN A 54 2.03 10.89 2.74
C GLN A 54 3.20 11.51 3.50
N ALA A 55 4.40 11.52 2.93
CA ALA A 55 5.57 12.16 3.54
C ALA A 55 5.45 13.70 3.59
N LEU A 56 4.61 14.28 2.74
CA LEU A 56 4.32 15.72 2.69
C LEU A 56 3.10 16.13 3.52
N ALA A 57 2.32 15.16 4.02
CA ALA A 57 1.19 15.42 4.90
C ALA A 57 1.71 15.86 6.30
N PRO A 58 1.17 16.96 6.87
CA PRO A 58 1.62 17.50 8.15
C PRO A 58 1.27 16.62 9.36
#